data_AF-A0A7X8ZPV9-F1
#
_entry.id   AF-A0A7X8ZPV9-F1
#
_cell.length_a   1.000
_cell.length_b   1.000
_cell.length_c   1.000
_cell.angle_alpha   90.00
_cell.angle_beta   90.00
_cell.angle_gamma   90.00
#
_symmetry.space_group_name_H-M   'P 1'
#
loop_
_entity.id
_entity.type
_entity.pdbx_description
1 polymer ?
#
loop_
_entity_poly.entity_id
_entity_poly.type
_entity_poly.pdbx_seq_one_letter_code
_entity_poly.pdbx_strand_id
1 'polypeptide(L)'
;MRRKPPDMRRYYSHWDAVRRWNIPFVDAHFDLDALTGGKTHTTVFSYRARYQKKGHQVHYCTLKVPEKYLLCDERTGVGIVAPPLAYLQAVGDLDDLEAVLLAILFCAYPRGVHSRPLTTVAELRRCAEEMRWHRGREKALRALRYAKDGCNSPREAVIFMLLSLPHKLGGMNVRDLKFNQKVVVNSPGSASNSRSSTSRKSSVYFGDFVLPAERKIIEFNSKTYHSSERAQLTDARRAQELTTAGYEVINLTTQHVEDPTNFERFALNLLRVKLGRRIRIRARRFWQMRIRLQDMLMDSPVPDEIQADIDRLMAHRERRDARRERERRSIMRMFAGPIRWGLEKWRWNRNMLRRLADEERARQITGRPLGTPIYNRTYAVQPRQARAPA
;
A
#
# COMPACT_ATOMS: atom_id res chain seq x y z
N MET A 1 39.79 2.54 28.24
CA MET A 1 39.14 3.62 27.46
C MET A 1 37.86 4.06 28.18
N ARG A 2 37.68 5.37 28.43
CA ARG A 2 36.57 5.92 29.24
C ARG A 2 35.23 5.88 28.47
N ARG A 3 34.15 5.44 29.11
CA ARG A 3 32.77 5.48 28.59
C ARG A 3 32.36 6.93 28.27
N LYS A 4 31.70 7.18 27.15
CA LYS A 4 31.15 8.52 26.85
C LYS A 4 29.94 8.82 27.75
N PRO A 5 29.81 10.04 28.27
CA PRO A 5 28.67 10.40 29.11
C PRO A 5 27.36 10.32 28.31
N PRO A 6 26.21 9.98 28.95
CA PRO A 6 24.91 9.81 28.27
C PRO A 6 24.48 11.04 27.47
N ASP A 7 24.82 12.23 27.94
CA ASP A 7 24.63 13.54 27.30
C ASP A 7 25.20 13.57 25.87
N MET A 8 26.36 12.96 25.64
CA MET A 8 27.09 13.04 24.36
C MET A 8 26.72 11.96 23.34
N ARG A 9 25.71 11.13 23.63
CA ARG A 9 25.28 10.04 22.75
C ARG A 9 24.57 10.56 21.51
N ARG A 10 24.77 9.86 20.39
CA ARG A 10 24.20 10.19 19.08
C ARG A 10 23.48 8.97 18.52
N TYR A 11 22.27 9.18 18.00
CA TYR A 11 21.44 8.07 17.51
C TYR A 11 21.12 8.25 16.04
N TYR A 12 21.39 7.25 15.19
CA TYR A 12 20.80 7.18 13.86
C TYR A 12 19.28 7.20 13.98
N SER A 13 18.62 8.02 13.16
CA SER A 13 17.21 8.40 13.38
C SER A 13 16.50 8.75 12.06
N HIS A 14 15.18 8.95 12.11
CA HIS A 14 14.38 9.29 10.93
C HIS A 14 14.63 8.28 9.79
N TRP A 15 14.73 8.74 8.54
CA TRP A 15 14.94 7.89 7.36
C TRP A 15 16.27 7.13 7.36
N ASP A 16 17.31 7.60 8.04
CA ASP A 16 18.57 6.84 8.16
C ASP A 16 18.40 5.62 9.09
N ALA A 17 17.57 5.74 10.14
CA ALA A 17 17.18 4.58 10.94
C ALA A 17 16.28 3.62 10.15
N VAL A 18 15.34 4.13 9.34
CA VAL A 18 14.52 3.30 8.43
C VAL A 18 15.42 2.46 7.52
N ARG A 19 16.42 3.08 6.87
CA ARG A 19 17.40 2.39 6.03
C ARG A 19 18.17 1.31 6.81
N ARG A 20 18.71 1.66 7.98
CA ARG A 20 19.55 0.75 8.79
C ARG A 20 18.79 -0.43 9.39
N TRP A 21 17.51 -0.25 9.70
CA TRP A 21 16.65 -1.34 10.15
C TRP A 21 16.24 -2.29 9.03
N ASN A 22 16.56 -1.95 7.76
CA ASN A 22 16.20 -2.73 6.58
C ASN A 22 14.70 -3.06 6.57
N ILE A 23 13.86 -2.02 6.68
CA ILE A 23 12.40 -2.19 6.73
C ILE A 23 11.93 -2.95 5.48
N PRO A 24 11.20 -4.06 5.63
CA PRO A 24 10.81 -4.87 4.48
C PRO A 24 10.05 -4.06 3.43
N PHE A 25 10.47 -4.22 2.17
CA PHE A 25 9.81 -3.66 0.98
C PHE A 25 9.72 -2.13 0.93
N VAL A 26 10.44 -1.41 1.80
CA VAL A 26 10.34 0.05 1.90
C VAL A 26 10.73 0.74 0.59
N ASP A 27 11.77 0.24 -0.08
CA ASP A 27 12.29 0.81 -1.34
C ASP A 27 11.35 0.61 -2.53
N ALA A 28 10.32 -0.23 -2.40
CA ALA A 28 9.31 -0.38 -3.44
C ALA A 28 8.45 0.89 -3.61
N HIS A 29 8.37 1.74 -2.58
CA HIS A 29 7.56 2.95 -2.61
C HIS A 29 8.30 4.21 -2.15
N PHE A 30 9.28 4.07 -1.26
CA PHE A 30 9.99 5.20 -0.66
C PHE A 30 11.41 5.27 -1.22
N ASP A 31 11.73 6.34 -1.95
CA ASP A 31 13.10 6.66 -2.33
C ASP A 31 13.85 7.19 -1.10
N LEU A 32 14.55 6.28 -0.41
CA LEU A 32 15.27 6.62 0.82
C LEU A 32 16.41 7.61 0.58
N ASP A 33 17.01 7.63 -0.62
CA ASP A 33 18.09 8.57 -0.95
C ASP A 33 17.55 9.99 -1.08
N ALA A 34 16.42 10.15 -1.77
CA ALA A 34 15.70 11.41 -1.84
C ALA A 34 15.20 11.86 -0.45
N LEU A 35 14.61 10.96 0.34
CA LEU A 35 14.08 11.28 1.68
C LEU A 35 15.17 11.62 2.70
N THR A 36 16.35 11.03 2.56
CA THR A 36 17.51 11.40 3.37
C THR A 36 18.23 12.65 2.83
N GLY A 37 17.99 13.04 1.58
CA GLY A 37 18.69 14.11 0.89
C GLY A 37 20.20 13.81 0.74
N GLY A 38 20.55 12.52 0.61
CA GLY A 38 21.94 12.06 0.59
C GLY A 38 22.73 12.28 1.90
N LYS A 39 22.03 12.55 3.02
CA LYS A 39 22.66 12.81 4.32
C LYS A 39 22.43 11.68 5.32
N THR A 40 23.33 11.54 6.27
CA THR A 40 23.12 10.71 7.46
C THR A 40 22.31 11.47 8.50
N HIS A 41 21.12 10.98 8.86
CA HIS A 41 20.23 11.59 9.85
C HIS A 41 20.53 11.06 11.26
N THR A 42 20.86 11.96 12.18
CA THR A 42 21.09 11.61 13.59
C THR A 42 20.27 12.50 14.51
N THR A 43 19.78 11.95 15.63
CA THR A 43 19.13 12.69 16.70
C THR A 43 20.05 12.75 17.91
N VAL A 44 20.15 13.93 18.50
CA VAL A 44 20.80 14.18 19.79
C VAL A 44 19.78 14.72 20.79
N PHE A 45 19.97 14.36 22.07
CA PHE A 45 19.06 14.72 23.17
C PHE A 45 19.64 15.77 24.13
N SER A 46 20.87 16.21 23.86
CA SER A 46 21.54 17.32 24.55
C SER A 46 22.00 18.34 23.54
N TYR A 47 21.85 19.62 23.88
CA TYR A 47 22.36 20.72 23.06
C TYR A 47 23.87 20.62 22.86
N ARG A 48 24.62 20.19 23.89
CA ARG A 48 26.08 20.06 23.85
C ARG A 48 26.57 18.95 22.91
N ALA A 49 25.71 17.98 22.62
CA ALA A 49 26.00 16.90 21.69
C ALA A 49 25.77 17.28 20.22
N ARG A 50 25.13 18.44 19.96
CA ARG A 50 24.88 18.95 18.62
C ARG A 50 26.21 19.26 17.92
N TYR A 51 26.26 18.98 16.63
CA TYR A 51 27.43 19.23 15.81
C TYR A 51 27.00 19.62 14.40
N GLN A 52 27.93 20.21 13.65
CA GLN A 52 27.79 20.43 12.22
C GLN A 52 28.87 19.64 11.49
N LYS A 53 28.46 18.83 10.53
CA LYS A 53 29.37 18.05 9.69
C LYS A 53 28.75 17.92 8.30
N LYS A 54 29.56 18.14 7.25
CA LYS A 54 29.12 17.95 5.85
C LYS A 54 28.60 16.52 5.67
N GLY A 55 27.47 16.37 4.98
CA GLY A 55 26.82 15.07 4.78
C GLY A 55 25.99 14.56 5.96
N HIS A 56 25.85 15.32 7.06
CA HIS A 56 25.04 14.93 8.21
C HIS A 56 23.87 15.90 8.39
N GLN A 57 22.70 15.34 8.72
CA GLN A 57 21.53 16.07 9.22
C GLN A 57 21.39 15.75 10.71
N VAL A 58 21.57 16.77 11.57
CA VAL A 58 21.53 16.60 13.03
C VAL A 58 20.24 17.21 13.58
N HIS A 59 19.36 16.34 14.05
CA HIS A 59 18.10 16.68 14.70
C HIS A 59 18.32 16.82 16.21
N TYR A 60 17.70 17.82 16.82
CA TYR A 60 17.74 18.02 18.26
C TYR A 60 16.35 17.76 18.85
N CYS A 61 16.28 16.86 19.83
CA CYS A 61 15.04 16.50 20.51
C CYS A 61 15.19 16.76 22.02
N THR A 62 14.31 17.60 22.57
CA THR A 62 14.26 17.90 24.01
C THR A 62 13.29 17.00 24.77
N LEU A 63 12.51 16.18 24.06
CA LEU A 63 11.54 15.30 24.70
C LEU A 63 12.27 14.17 25.43
N LYS A 64 11.78 13.83 26.63
CA LYS A 64 12.26 12.68 27.39
C LYS A 64 11.84 11.39 26.67
N VAL A 65 12.76 10.80 25.92
CA VAL A 65 12.54 9.53 25.22
C VAL A 65 12.80 8.37 26.18
N PRO A 66 11.89 7.41 26.32
CA PRO A 66 12.13 6.18 27.07
C PRO A 66 13.36 5.42 26.55
N GLU A 67 14.22 4.94 27.45
CA GLU A 67 15.50 4.28 27.10
C GLU A 67 15.34 3.07 26.18
N LYS A 68 14.22 2.34 26.30
CA LYS A 68 13.88 1.21 25.42
C LYS A 68 13.82 1.57 23.92
N TYR A 69 13.66 2.86 23.60
CA TYR A 69 13.67 3.35 22.21
C TYR A 69 15.04 3.87 21.74
N LEU A 70 16.07 3.80 22.59
CA LEU A 70 17.40 4.31 22.36
C LEU A 70 18.43 3.18 22.47
N LEU A 71 18.73 2.50 21.36
CA LEU A 71 19.68 1.39 21.34
C LEU A 71 21.08 1.96 21.10
N CYS A 72 21.98 1.90 22.09
CA CYS A 72 23.30 2.49 21.99
C CYS A 72 24.40 1.49 22.36
N ASP A 73 25.49 1.49 21.61
CA ASP A 73 26.73 0.87 22.04
C ASP A 73 27.44 1.80 23.05
N GLU A 74 27.56 1.34 24.30
CA GLU A 74 28.17 2.10 25.40
C GLU A 74 29.66 2.42 25.16
N ARG A 75 30.36 1.64 24.33
CA ARG A 75 31.79 1.84 24.04
C ARG A 75 32.00 3.02 23.09
N THR A 76 31.20 3.10 22.04
CA THR A 76 31.34 4.13 20.99
C THR A 76 30.51 5.38 21.27
N GLY A 77 29.43 5.25 22.05
CA GLY A 77 28.43 6.30 22.28
C GLY A 77 27.58 6.58 21.04
N VAL A 78 27.62 5.68 20.05
CA VAL A 78 26.80 5.72 18.85
C VAL A 78 25.67 4.71 19.01
N GLY A 79 24.47 5.10 18.63
CA GLY A 79 23.29 4.28 18.71
C GLY A 79 22.38 4.43 17.51
N ILE A 80 21.23 3.78 17.58
CA ILE A 80 20.12 3.85 16.64
C ILE A 80 18.82 3.89 17.44
N VAL A 81 17.85 4.66 16.97
CA VAL A 81 16.51 4.65 17.56
C VAL A 81 15.80 3.33 17.24
N ALA A 82 15.02 2.80 18.18
CA ALA A 82 14.23 1.59 17.94
C ALA A 82 13.19 1.80 16.82
N PRO A 83 12.73 0.72 16.15
CA PRO A 83 11.82 0.83 15.00
C PRO A 83 10.55 1.65 15.27
N PRO A 84 9.86 1.52 16.43
CA PRO A 84 8.71 2.37 16.72
C PRO A 84 8.98 3.87 16.72
N LEU A 85 10.16 4.27 17.23
CA LEU A 85 10.57 5.67 17.24
C LEU A 85 11.02 6.13 15.84
N ALA A 86 11.68 5.27 15.07
CA ALA A 86 12.02 5.56 13.67
C ALA A 86 10.76 5.87 12.83
N TYR A 87 9.70 5.04 12.95
CA TYR A 87 8.41 5.30 12.30
C TYR A 87 7.83 6.64 12.74
N LEU A 88 7.78 6.90 14.05
CA LEU A 88 7.23 8.14 14.61
C LEU A 88 7.99 9.40 14.14
N GLN A 89 9.29 9.29 13.90
CA GLN A 89 10.14 10.35 13.36
C GLN A 89 9.92 10.56 11.87
N ALA A 90 9.88 9.47 11.08
CA ALA A 90 9.73 9.53 9.63
C ALA A 90 8.33 9.97 9.17
N VAL A 91 7.27 9.66 9.93
CA VAL A 91 5.88 9.95 9.53
C VAL A 91 5.63 11.44 9.32
N GLY A 92 6.41 12.32 9.97
CA GLY A 92 6.31 13.78 9.83
C GLY A 92 6.36 14.24 8.38
N ASP A 93 7.14 13.57 7.55
CA ASP A 93 7.45 13.96 6.17
C ASP A 93 6.41 13.46 5.16
N LEU A 94 5.49 12.58 5.59
CA LEU A 94 4.62 11.81 4.69
C LEU A 94 3.19 12.34 4.58
N ASP A 95 2.52 12.03 3.47
CA ASP A 95 1.06 12.18 3.39
C ASP A 95 0.31 11.11 4.24
N ASP A 96 -1.01 11.24 4.36
CA ASP A 96 -1.82 10.33 5.19
C ASP A 96 -1.79 8.87 4.68
N LEU A 97 -1.67 8.64 3.37
CA LEU A 97 -1.65 7.29 2.79
C LEU A 97 -0.27 6.67 2.94
N GLU A 98 0.77 7.43 2.65
CA GLU A 98 2.17 7.02 2.86
C GLU A 98 2.44 6.70 4.33
N ALA A 99 1.88 7.47 5.27
CA ALA A 99 1.98 7.19 6.70
C ALA A 99 1.33 5.85 7.11
N VAL A 100 0.24 5.45 6.44
CA VAL A 100 -0.40 4.14 6.62
C VAL A 100 0.45 3.05 6.00
N LEU A 101 0.93 3.24 4.76
CA LEU A 101 1.77 2.28 4.08
C LEU A 101 3.05 2.00 4.88
N LEU A 102 3.77 3.04 5.30
CA LEU A 102 4.99 2.89 6.09
C LEU A 102 4.73 2.08 7.37
N ALA A 103 3.62 2.34 8.06
CA ALA A 103 3.25 1.56 9.25
C ALA A 103 3.04 0.07 8.94
N ILE A 104 2.37 -0.25 7.82
CA ILE A 104 2.17 -1.63 7.37
C ILE A 104 3.53 -2.29 7.07
N LEU A 105 4.45 -1.58 6.40
CA LEU A 105 5.77 -2.12 6.05
C LEU A 105 6.66 -2.36 7.28
N PHE A 106 6.60 -1.50 8.30
CA PHE A 106 7.27 -1.74 9.58
C PHE A 106 6.79 -3.03 10.28
N CYS A 107 5.54 -3.42 10.02
CA CYS A 107 4.89 -4.59 10.60
C CYS A 107 4.79 -5.77 9.61
N ALA A 108 5.55 -5.71 8.52
CA ALA A 108 5.58 -6.73 7.48
C ALA A 108 6.37 -7.96 7.90
N TYR A 109 6.08 -9.06 7.22
CA TYR A 109 6.60 -10.39 7.48
C TYR A 109 7.52 -10.76 6.29
N PRO A 110 8.82 -10.39 6.35
CA PRO A 110 9.71 -10.37 5.19
C PRO A 110 9.94 -11.72 4.52
N ARG A 111 9.72 -12.82 5.24
CA ARG A 111 9.88 -14.20 4.72
C ARG A 111 8.55 -14.97 4.77
N GLY A 112 7.43 -14.26 4.69
CA GLY A 112 6.09 -14.83 4.73
C GLY A 112 5.58 -15.09 6.15
N VAL A 113 4.45 -15.79 6.25
CA VAL A 113 3.59 -15.94 7.44
C VAL A 113 4.27 -16.48 8.71
N HIS A 114 5.42 -17.14 8.57
CA HIS A 114 6.18 -17.72 9.68
C HIS A 114 7.33 -16.82 10.15
N SER A 115 7.57 -15.69 9.48
CA SER A 115 8.64 -14.78 9.84
C SER A 115 8.24 -13.84 10.97
N ARG A 116 9.22 -13.46 11.81
CA ARG A 116 9.02 -12.51 12.90
C ARG A 116 9.07 -11.09 12.33
N PRO A 117 8.05 -10.24 12.57
CA PRO A 117 8.12 -8.83 12.19
C PRO A 117 9.14 -8.08 13.04
N LEU A 118 9.65 -6.97 12.51
CA LEU A 118 10.56 -6.08 13.25
C LEU A 118 9.87 -5.41 14.44
N THR A 119 8.60 -5.05 14.26
CA THR A 119 7.71 -4.45 15.27
C THR A 119 6.27 -4.76 14.90
N THR A 120 5.33 -4.47 15.80
CA THR A 120 3.89 -4.60 15.57
C THR A 120 3.19 -3.24 15.57
N VAL A 121 1.99 -3.17 15.01
CA VAL A 121 1.12 -1.98 15.06
C VAL A 121 0.84 -1.58 16.52
N ALA A 122 0.76 -2.55 17.42
CA ALA A 122 0.58 -2.31 18.85
C ALA A 122 1.79 -1.61 19.48
N GLU A 123 3.02 -2.00 19.11
CA GLU A 123 4.25 -1.35 19.58
C GLU A 123 4.44 0.04 18.97
N LEU A 124 4.13 0.21 17.67
CA LEU A 124 4.11 1.52 17.02
C LEU A 124 3.15 2.49 17.73
N ARG A 125 1.93 2.01 18.03
CA ARG A 125 0.91 2.78 18.75
C ARG A 125 1.36 3.15 20.15
N ARG A 126 1.89 2.19 20.90
CA ARG A 126 2.40 2.42 22.26
C ARG A 126 3.48 3.48 22.28
N CYS A 127 4.42 3.43 21.32
CA CYS A 127 5.46 4.46 21.19
C CYS A 127 4.86 5.85 20.93
N ALA A 128 3.92 5.97 19.99
CA ALA A 128 3.25 7.25 19.72
C ALA A 128 2.44 7.78 20.92
N GLU A 129 1.86 6.90 21.74
CA GLU A 129 1.12 7.26 22.96
C GLU A 129 2.06 7.74 24.09
N GLU A 130 3.18 7.06 24.30
CA GLU A 130 4.21 7.42 25.29
C GLU A 130 4.95 8.71 24.91
N MET A 131 5.20 8.93 23.63
CA MET A 131 5.91 10.10 23.09
C MET A 131 5.00 11.33 22.98
N ARG A 132 4.45 11.78 24.12
CA ARG A 132 3.62 12.99 24.22
C ARG A 132 4.37 14.19 23.64
N TRP A 133 3.65 15.04 22.91
CA TRP A 133 4.17 16.26 22.25
C TRP A 133 5.13 16.04 21.08
N HIS A 134 5.44 14.80 20.70
CA HIS A 134 6.21 14.56 19.49
C HIS A 134 5.43 15.04 18.25
N ARG A 135 6.09 15.77 17.34
CA ARG A 135 5.45 16.38 16.16
C ARG A 135 4.74 15.35 15.27
N GLY A 136 5.33 14.16 15.12
CA GLY A 136 4.75 13.05 14.35
C GLY A 136 3.59 12.30 15.02
N ARG A 137 3.31 12.56 16.31
CA ARG A 137 2.38 11.77 17.14
C ARG A 137 0.98 11.67 16.56
N GLU A 138 0.36 12.81 16.26
CA GLU A 138 -1.04 12.83 15.81
C GLU A 138 -1.22 12.13 14.47
N LYS A 139 -0.26 12.33 13.56
CA LYS A 139 -0.25 11.68 12.24
C LYS A 139 -0.02 10.18 12.38
N ALA A 140 0.93 9.74 13.20
CA ALA A 140 1.15 8.33 13.51
C ALA A 140 -0.13 7.68 14.06
N LEU A 141 -0.73 8.25 15.11
CA LEU A 141 -1.96 7.70 15.71
C LEU A 141 -3.13 7.64 14.72
N ARG A 142 -3.21 8.61 13.80
CA ARG A 142 -4.21 8.60 12.72
C ARG A 142 -3.97 7.48 11.71
N ALA A 143 -2.73 7.30 11.26
CA ALA A 143 -2.37 6.25 10.32
C ALA A 143 -2.53 4.85 10.92
N LEU A 144 -2.09 4.65 12.16
CA LEU A 144 -2.15 3.37 12.88
C LEU A 144 -3.58 2.87 13.14
N ARG A 145 -4.63 3.68 12.92
CA ARG A 145 -6.02 3.19 12.91
C ARG A 145 -6.32 2.27 11.74
N TYR A 146 -5.55 2.38 10.66
CA TYR A 146 -5.78 1.65 9.41
C TYR A 146 -4.71 0.60 9.11
N ALA A 147 -3.52 0.70 9.72
CA ALA A 147 -2.48 -0.30 9.57
C ALA A 147 -2.85 -1.65 10.22
N LYS A 148 -2.32 -2.74 9.66
CA LYS A 148 -2.41 -4.11 10.18
C LYS A 148 -1.05 -4.80 10.03
N ASP A 149 -0.78 -5.71 10.95
CA ASP A 149 0.39 -6.60 10.91
C ASP A 149 0.23 -7.67 9.81
N GLY A 150 1.35 -8.25 9.36
CA GLY A 150 1.34 -9.49 8.58
C GLY A 150 1.33 -9.31 7.06
N CYS A 151 1.64 -8.12 6.55
CA CYS A 151 1.83 -7.89 5.11
C CYS A 151 3.05 -8.68 4.60
N ASN A 152 2.91 -9.39 3.47
CA ASN A 152 3.99 -10.20 2.88
C ASN A 152 4.52 -9.66 1.54
N SER A 153 3.90 -8.61 0.97
CA SER A 153 4.40 -7.97 -0.25
C SER A 153 3.99 -6.50 -0.33
N PRO A 154 4.79 -5.62 -0.96
CA PRO A 154 4.44 -4.20 -1.08
C PRO A 154 3.13 -4.00 -1.86
N ARG A 155 2.86 -4.88 -2.83
CA ARG A 155 1.62 -4.85 -3.60
C ARG A 155 0.39 -5.24 -2.77
N GLU A 156 0.50 -6.26 -1.91
CA GLU A 156 -0.54 -6.59 -0.95
C GLU A 156 -0.85 -5.41 -0.02
N ALA A 157 0.17 -4.66 0.42
CA ALA A 157 -0.02 -3.50 1.30
C ALA A 157 -0.96 -2.46 0.66
N VAL A 158 -0.72 -2.13 -0.62
CA VAL A 158 -1.55 -1.15 -1.34
C VAL A 158 -2.93 -1.71 -1.68
N ILE A 159 -3.05 -2.99 -2.04
CA ILE A 159 -4.36 -3.66 -2.25
C ILE A 159 -5.17 -3.65 -0.96
N PHE A 160 -4.55 -3.98 0.18
CA PHE A 160 -5.18 -3.90 1.48
C PHE A 160 -5.69 -2.49 1.75
N MET A 161 -4.90 -1.45 1.43
CA MET A 161 -5.34 -0.06 1.56
C MET A 161 -6.53 0.27 0.64
N LEU A 162 -6.51 -0.19 -0.61
CA LEU A 162 -7.62 -0.03 -1.57
C LEU A 162 -8.92 -0.67 -1.05
N LEU A 163 -8.84 -1.84 -0.42
CA LEU A 163 -10.01 -2.54 0.10
C LEU A 163 -10.48 -1.95 1.44
N SER A 164 -9.57 -1.75 2.39
CA SER A 164 -9.90 -1.49 3.81
C SER A 164 -10.07 -0.01 4.16
N LEU A 165 -9.35 0.91 3.49
CA LEU A 165 -9.39 2.32 3.86
C LEU A 165 -10.79 2.91 3.68
N PRO A 166 -11.19 3.88 4.52
CA PRO A 166 -12.46 4.56 4.35
C PRO A 166 -12.48 5.38 3.05
N HIS A 167 -13.68 5.69 2.53
CA HIS A 167 -13.83 6.49 1.31
C HIS A 167 -13.09 7.84 1.35
N LYS A 168 -12.92 8.46 2.53
CA LYS A 168 -12.17 9.72 2.67
C LYS A 168 -10.67 9.59 2.38
N LEU A 169 -10.16 8.36 2.36
CA LEU A 169 -8.80 7.97 1.99
C LEU A 169 -8.80 7.13 0.69
N GLY A 170 -9.90 7.11 -0.07
CA GLY A 170 -9.94 6.49 -1.41
C GLY A 170 -10.19 4.98 -1.45
N GLY A 171 -10.24 4.31 -0.30
CA GLY A 171 -10.53 2.87 -0.22
C GLY A 171 -12.01 2.52 -0.17
N MET A 172 -12.31 1.21 -0.18
CA MET A 172 -13.66 0.63 -0.27
C MET A 172 -14.34 0.41 1.09
N ASN A 173 -13.67 0.77 2.19
CA ASN A 173 -14.19 0.65 3.55
C ASN A 173 -14.60 -0.78 3.95
N VAL A 174 -13.87 -1.78 3.46
CA VAL A 174 -13.99 -3.18 3.86
C VAL A 174 -13.38 -3.34 5.25
N ARG A 175 -14.24 -3.30 6.27
CA ARG A 175 -13.86 -3.46 7.68
C ARG A 175 -13.43 -4.89 7.99
N ASP A 176 -12.62 -5.05 9.03
CA ASP A 176 -12.14 -6.33 9.56
C ASP A 176 -11.33 -7.19 8.60
N LEU A 177 -10.82 -6.59 7.52
CA LEU A 177 -9.85 -7.21 6.62
C LEU A 177 -8.53 -7.45 7.38
N LYS A 178 -7.97 -8.65 7.24
CA LYS A 178 -6.74 -9.09 7.89
C LYS A 178 -5.78 -9.67 6.86
N PHE A 179 -4.51 -9.29 6.94
CA PHE A 179 -3.48 -9.93 6.12
C PHE A 179 -3.25 -11.36 6.57
N ASN A 180 -3.03 -12.25 5.60
CA ASN A 180 -2.32 -13.51 5.80
C ASN A 180 -2.80 -14.29 7.05
N GLN A 181 -4.11 -14.27 7.29
CA GLN A 181 -4.65 -14.81 8.54
C GLN A 181 -4.76 -16.33 8.43
N LYS A 182 -4.35 -17.01 9.52
CA LYS A 182 -4.51 -18.44 9.69
C LYS A 182 -5.98 -18.84 9.67
N VAL A 183 -6.35 -19.74 8.76
CA VAL A 183 -7.64 -20.42 8.69
C VAL A 183 -7.42 -21.89 9.00
N VAL A 184 -8.05 -22.36 10.07
CA VAL A 184 -7.99 -23.77 10.46
C VAL A 184 -9.23 -24.46 9.93
N VAL A 185 -9.02 -25.43 9.04
CA VAL A 185 -10.07 -26.26 8.48
C VAL A 185 -10.03 -27.60 9.20
N ASN A 186 -11.08 -27.88 9.96
CA ASN A 186 -11.27 -29.21 10.54
C ASN A 186 -11.95 -30.06 9.48
N SER A 187 -11.24 -31.02 8.89
CA SER A 187 -11.88 -31.99 8.00
C SER A 187 -12.79 -32.87 8.85
N PRO A 188 -14.06 -33.09 8.45
CA PRO A 188 -14.85 -34.19 8.99
C PRO A 188 -14.25 -35.50 8.48
N GLY A 189 -13.20 -35.98 9.15
CA GLY A 189 -12.72 -37.34 8.98
C GLY A 189 -13.68 -38.26 9.74
N SER A 190 -14.39 -39.11 8.99
CA SER A 190 -15.33 -40.16 9.39
C SER A 190 -15.52 -40.33 10.89
N ALA A 191 -16.76 -40.12 11.35
CA ALA A 191 -17.24 -40.75 12.56
C ALA A 191 -17.22 -42.28 12.36
N SER A 192 -16.04 -42.89 12.41
CA SER A 192 -15.94 -44.30 12.75
C SER A 192 -16.24 -44.37 14.24
N ASN A 193 -17.28 -45.11 14.60
CA ASN A 193 -17.67 -45.50 15.96
C ASN A 193 -16.58 -46.34 16.66
N SER A 194 -15.35 -45.86 16.70
CA SER A 194 -14.25 -46.49 17.43
C SER A 194 -13.78 -45.52 18.51
N ARG A 195 -13.92 -45.96 19.76
CA ARG A 195 -13.53 -45.27 21.01
C ARG A 195 -12.01 -45.12 21.17
N SER A 196 -11.26 -44.89 20.08
CA SER A 196 -9.81 -44.64 20.13
C SER A 196 -9.52 -43.23 19.61
N SER A 197 -8.65 -42.52 20.34
CA SER A 197 -8.33 -41.10 20.17
C SER A 197 -7.56 -40.79 18.89
N THR A 198 -8.18 -40.93 17.72
CA THR A 198 -7.54 -40.60 16.45
C THR A 198 -7.67 -39.09 16.22
N SER A 199 -6.54 -38.38 16.26
CA SER A 199 -6.38 -36.95 16.00
C SER A 199 -7.21 -36.48 14.79
N ARG A 200 -8.15 -35.55 14.99
CA ARG A 200 -8.80 -34.82 13.89
C ARG A 200 -7.71 -34.23 13.00
N LYS A 201 -7.66 -34.65 11.72
CA LYS A 201 -6.79 -34.00 10.74
C LYS A 201 -7.33 -32.59 10.51
N SER A 202 -6.56 -31.59 10.94
CA SER A 202 -6.84 -30.18 10.68
C SER A 202 -5.85 -29.64 9.65
N SER A 203 -6.35 -29.15 8.52
CA SER A 203 -5.55 -28.43 7.54
C SER A 203 -5.41 -26.97 7.98
N VAL A 204 -4.23 -26.38 7.76
CA VAL A 204 -3.96 -24.97 8.05
C VAL A 204 -3.69 -24.24 6.75
N TYR A 205 -4.48 -23.20 6.48
CA TYR A 205 -4.33 -22.32 5.33
C TYR A 205 -4.06 -20.88 5.76
N PHE A 206 -3.46 -20.10 4.87
CA PHE A 206 -3.28 -18.66 5.04
C PHE A 206 -3.84 -17.97 3.79
N GLY A 207 -4.83 -17.10 3.99
CA GLY A 207 -5.42 -16.31 2.91
C GLY A 207 -4.84 -14.90 2.90
N ASP A 208 -4.57 -14.34 1.71
CA ASP A 208 -3.90 -13.05 1.57
C ASP A 208 -4.68 -11.93 2.28
N PHE A 209 -6.00 -11.86 2.06
CA PHE A 209 -6.90 -11.01 2.82
C PHE A 209 -8.11 -11.79 3.33
N VAL A 210 -8.26 -11.88 4.65
CA VAL A 210 -9.35 -12.63 5.28
C VAL A 210 -10.34 -11.66 5.92
N LEU A 211 -11.62 -11.95 5.75
CA LEU A 211 -12.76 -11.37 6.45
C LEU A 211 -13.35 -12.46 7.35
N PRO A 212 -12.89 -12.57 8.61
CA PRO A 212 -13.23 -13.71 9.45
C PRO A 212 -14.73 -13.79 9.77
N ALA A 213 -15.37 -12.65 10.04
CA ALA A 213 -16.78 -12.60 10.42
C ALA A 213 -17.69 -13.02 9.24
N GLU A 214 -17.35 -12.60 8.03
CA GLU A 214 -18.10 -12.93 6.80
C GLU A 214 -17.66 -14.24 6.16
N ARG A 215 -16.65 -14.92 6.74
CA ARG A 215 -16.02 -16.14 6.20
C ARG A 215 -15.62 -15.98 4.73
N LYS A 216 -15.03 -14.85 4.38
CA LYS A 216 -14.52 -14.60 3.01
C LYS A 216 -13.01 -14.54 3.01
N ILE A 217 -12.41 -15.07 1.95
CA ILE A 217 -10.97 -14.97 1.69
C ILE A 217 -10.81 -14.34 0.32
N ILE A 218 -10.05 -13.27 0.20
CA ILE A 218 -9.68 -12.66 -1.06
C ILE A 218 -8.24 -13.08 -1.35
N GLU A 219 -8.03 -13.86 -2.41
CA GLU A 219 -6.71 -14.33 -2.83
C GLU A 219 -6.22 -13.48 -4.00
N PHE A 220 -5.02 -12.92 -3.87
CA PHE A 220 -4.39 -12.11 -4.89
C PHE A 220 -3.43 -12.95 -5.73
N ASN A 221 -3.85 -13.24 -6.97
CA ASN A 221 -2.98 -13.93 -7.93
C ASN A 221 -2.22 -12.92 -8.80
N SER A 222 -0.91 -12.81 -8.53
CA SER A 222 -0.01 -11.92 -9.27
C SER A 222 0.46 -12.50 -10.61
N LYS A 223 0.24 -13.80 -10.89
CA LYS A 223 0.79 -14.51 -12.06
C LYS A 223 -0.24 -14.66 -13.19
N THR A 224 0.21 -14.40 -14.42
CA THR A 224 -0.41 -14.90 -15.66
C THR A 224 -0.07 -16.39 -15.82
N TYR A 225 -1.06 -17.19 -16.18
CA TYR A 225 -1.08 -18.65 -16.05
C TYR A 225 -0.02 -19.41 -16.86
N HIS A 226 0.93 -20.04 -16.16
CA HIS A 226 1.56 -21.30 -16.54
C HIS A 226 1.69 -22.16 -15.26
N SER A 227 0.60 -22.78 -14.83
CA SER A 227 0.59 -23.70 -13.67
C SER A 227 0.57 -25.15 -14.15
N SER A 228 1.43 -25.99 -13.57
CA SER A 228 1.43 -27.44 -13.83
C SER A 228 0.12 -28.07 -13.32
N GLU A 229 -0.28 -29.21 -13.90
CA GLU A 229 -1.50 -29.93 -13.49
C GLU A 229 -1.52 -30.23 -11.97
N ARG A 230 -0.36 -30.55 -11.38
CA ARG A 230 -0.22 -30.78 -9.93
C ARG A 230 -0.53 -29.54 -9.09
N ALA A 231 -0.16 -28.36 -9.55
CA ALA A 231 -0.49 -27.11 -8.87
C ALA A 231 -2.00 -26.84 -8.92
N GLN A 232 -2.63 -27.07 -10.09
CA GLN A 232 -4.07 -26.90 -10.27
C GLN A 232 -4.88 -27.85 -9.37
N LEU A 233 -4.48 -29.12 -9.26
CA LEU A 233 -5.11 -30.09 -8.35
C LEU A 233 -4.97 -29.68 -6.87
N THR A 234 -3.81 -29.14 -6.50
CA THR A 234 -3.56 -28.67 -5.12
C THR A 234 -4.43 -27.46 -4.79
N ASP A 235 -4.54 -26.50 -5.71
CA ASP A 235 -5.39 -25.31 -5.54
C ASP A 235 -6.88 -25.67 -5.51
N ALA A 236 -7.32 -26.60 -6.36
CA ALA A 236 -8.69 -27.12 -6.35
C ALA A 236 -9.04 -27.79 -5.01
N ARG A 237 -8.12 -28.64 -4.49
CA ARG A 237 -8.29 -29.27 -3.18
C ARG A 237 -8.36 -28.24 -2.05
N ARG A 238 -7.45 -27.26 -2.05
CA ARG A 238 -7.46 -26.15 -1.09
C ARG A 238 -8.79 -25.40 -1.11
N ALA A 239 -9.28 -25.03 -2.30
CA ALA A 239 -10.55 -24.33 -2.45
C ALA A 239 -11.73 -25.16 -1.95
N GLN A 240 -11.75 -26.47 -2.21
CA GLN A 240 -12.78 -27.39 -1.71
C GLN A 240 -12.74 -27.51 -0.18
N GLU A 241 -11.57 -27.65 0.43
CA GLU A 241 -11.42 -27.73 1.90
C GLU A 241 -11.89 -26.43 2.58
N LEU A 242 -11.52 -25.26 2.04
CA LEU A 242 -11.99 -23.96 2.53
C LEU A 242 -13.51 -23.81 2.38
N THR A 243 -14.07 -24.22 1.24
CA THR A 243 -15.52 -24.19 0.98
C THR A 243 -16.29 -25.10 1.93
N THR A 244 -15.78 -26.30 2.18
CA THR A 244 -16.35 -27.26 3.15
C THR A 244 -16.32 -26.68 4.57
N ALA A 245 -15.26 -25.94 4.89
CA ALA A 245 -15.18 -25.16 6.10
C ALA A 245 -16.01 -23.87 6.05
N GLY A 246 -16.93 -23.69 5.10
CA GLY A 246 -17.82 -22.54 5.01
C GLY A 246 -17.12 -21.22 4.69
N TYR A 247 -15.89 -21.23 4.18
CA TYR A 247 -15.23 -20.05 3.64
C TYR A 247 -15.50 -19.93 2.14
N GLU A 248 -15.79 -18.72 1.67
CA GLU A 248 -15.82 -18.44 0.23
C GLU A 248 -14.52 -17.76 -0.20
N VAL A 249 -13.86 -18.34 -1.20
CA VAL A 249 -12.63 -17.78 -1.80
C VAL A 249 -13.00 -16.89 -3.00
N ILE A 250 -12.47 -15.67 -3.01
CA ILE A 250 -12.72 -14.64 -4.01
C ILE A 250 -11.40 -14.30 -4.68
N ASN A 251 -11.29 -14.56 -5.97
CA ASN A 251 -10.05 -14.32 -6.71
C ASN A 251 -9.92 -12.84 -7.13
N LEU A 252 -8.78 -12.25 -6.80
CA LEU A 252 -8.37 -10.92 -7.23
C LEU A 252 -7.11 -11.05 -8.10
N THR A 253 -7.19 -10.62 -9.35
CA THR A 253 -6.06 -10.70 -10.28
C THR A 253 -5.35 -9.37 -10.38
N THR A 254 -4.10 -9.35 -10.87
CA THR A 254 -3.38 -8.13 -11.27
C THR A 254 -4.25 -7.18 -12.09
N GLN A 255 -4.95 -7.70 -13.11
CA GLN A 255 -5.81 -6.91 -14.00
C GLN A 255 -7.03 -6.32 -13.27
N HIS A 256 -7.57 -6.99 -12.25
CA HIS A 256 -8.64 -6.44 -11.42
C HIS A 256 -8.19 -5.23 -10.61
N VAL A 257 -6.93 -5.16 -10.19
CA VAL A 257 -6.44 -4.06 -9.34
C VAL A 257 -5.90 -2.90 -10.18
N GLU A 258 -5.16 -3.18 -11.25
CA GLU A 258 -4.49 -2.15 -12.06
C GLU A 258 -5.47 -1.37 -12.93
N ASP A 259 -6.48 -2.01 -13.51
CA ASP A 259 -7.48 -1.29 -14.31
C ASP A 259 -8.60 -0.73 -13.40
N PRO A 260 -8.81 0.60 -13.37
CA PRO A 260 -9.83 1.21 -12.49
C PRO A 260 -11.26 0.72 -12.76
N THR A 261 -11.60 0.36 -14.00
CA THR A 261 -12.93 -0.11 -14.39
C THR A 261 -13.17 -1.53 -13.89
N ASN A 262 -12.17 -2.40 -14.05
CA ASN A 262 -12.21 -3.76 -13.52
C ASN A 262 -12.24 -3.75 -11.99
N PHE A 263 -11.48 -2.86 -11.35
CA PHE A 263 -11.51 -2.70 -9.91
C PHE A 263 -12.91 -2.27 -9.42
N GLU A 264 -13.57 -1.33 -10.11
CA GLU A 264 -14.94 -0.94 -9.78
C GLU A 264 -15.90 -2.14 -9.86
N ARG A 265 -15.83 -2.93 -10.93
CA ARG A 265 -16.67 -4.13 -11.10
C ARG A 265 -16.43 -5.13 -9.98
N PHE A 266 -15.17 -5.39 -9.65
CA PHE A 266 -14.78 -6.25 -8.53
C PHE A 266 -15.33 -5.70 -7.20
N ALA A 267 -15.13 -4.42 -6.91
CA ALA A 267 -15.58 -3.80 -5.67
C ALA A 267 -17.10 -3.81 -5.52
N LEU A 268 -17.85 -3.58 -6.62
CA LEU A 268 -19.31 -3.68 -6.63
C LEU A 268 -19.77 -5.11 -6.35
N ASN A 269 -19.14 -6.12 -6.97
CA ASN A 269 -19.45 -7.52 -6.72
C ASN A 269 -19.16 -7.90 -5.27
N LEU A 270 -17.95 -7.61 -4.78
CA LEU A 270 -17.53 -7.88 -3.41
C LEU A 270 -18.50 -7.25 -2.41
N LEU A 271 -18.74 -5.94 -2.51
CA LEU A 271 -19.55 -5.24 -1.52
C LEU A 271 -21.03 -5.63 -1.61
N ARG A 272 -21.64 -5.62 -2.79
CA ARG A 272 -23.09 -5.84 -2.91
C ARG A 272 -23.48 -7.30 -2.85
N VAL A 273 -22.76 -8.16 -3.58
CA VAL A 273 -23.13 -9.58 -3.73
C VAL A 273 -22.53 -10.41 -2.62
N LYS A 274 -21.23 -10.26 -2.36
CA LYS A 274 -20.52 -11.14 -1.40
C LYS A 274 -20.71 -10.71 0.06
N LEU A 275 -20.84 -9.40 0.31
CA LEU A 275 -20.95 -8.85 1.66
C LEU A 275 -22.31 -8.23 1.99
N GLY A 276 -23.24 -8.14 1.04
CA GLY A 276 -24.57 -7.55 1.26
C GLY A 276 -24.57 -6.06 1.63
N ARG A 277 -23.50 -5.33 1.31
CA ARG A 277 -23.29 -3.92 1.65
C ARG A 277 -23.57 -3.00 0.47
N ARG A 278 -24.29 -1.90 0.72
CA ARG A 278 -24.50 -0.84 -0.26
C ARG A 278 -23.30 0.11 -0.30
N ILE A 279 -22.81 0.41 -1.50
CA ILE A 279 -21.78 1.44 -1.70
C ILE A 279 -22.43 2.82 -1.67
N ARG A 280 -21.93 3.69 -0.78
CA ARG A 280 -22.33 5.09 -0.73
C ARG A 280 -21.14 6.01 -0.46
N ILE A 281 -20.65 6.64 -1.53
CA ILE A 281 -19.48 7.51 -1.47
C ILE A 281 -19.95 8.93 -1.14
N ARG A 282 -19.74 9.36 0.11
CA ARG A 282 -20.03 10.73 0.57
C ARG A 282 -18.77 11.57 0.80
N ALA A 283 -17.60 10.97 0.64
CA ALA A 283 -16.35 11.64 0.96
C ALA A 283 -15.86 12.47 -0.22
N ARG A 284 -15.74 13.78 -0.01
CA ARG A 284 -15.34 14.76 -1.03
C ARG A 284 -13.99 14.48 -1.68
N ARG A 285 -13.07 13.85 -0.94
CA ARG A 285 -11.71 13.52 -1.40
C ARG A 285 -11.59 12.10 -1.96
N PHE A 286 -12.68 11.33 -2.10
CA PHE A 286 -12.62 9.93 -2.52
C PHE A 286 -11.82 9.74 -3.82
N TRP A 287 -12.22 10.41 -4.91
CA TRP A 287 -11.52 10.28 -6.20
C TRP A 287 -10.08 10.81 -6.14
N GLN A 288 -9.82 11.89 -5.41
CA GLN A 288 -8.46 12.42 -5.23
C GLN A 288 -7.55 11.38 -4.56
N MET A 289 -8.02 10.78 -3.47
CA MET A 289 -7.26 9.78 -2.74
C MET A 289 -7.20 8.44 -3.49
N ARG A 290 -8.22 8.09 -4.27
CA ARG A 290 -8.23 6.91 -5.13
C ARG A 290 -7.25 7.04 -6.31
N ILE A 291 -7.05 8.24 -6.84
CA ILE A 291 -5.94 8.53 -7.79
C ILE A 291 -4.61 8.31 -7.08
N ARG A 292 -4.43 8.88 -5.88
CA ARG A 292 -3.18 8.71 -5.13
C ARG A 292 -2.88 7.25 -4.81
N LEU A 293 -3.87 6.46 -4.38
CA LEU A 293 -3.72 5.01 -4.18
C LEU A 293 -3.39 4.26 -5.48
N GLN A 294 -3.95 4.69 -6.62
CA GLN A 294 -3.59 4.13 -7.92
C GLN A 294 -2.13 4.42 -8.26
N ASP A 295 -1.66 5.66 -8.03
CA ASP A 295 -0.25 6.00 -8.23
C ASP A 295 0.62 5.11 -7.35
N MET A 296 0.30 4.96 -6.05
CA MET A 296 1.05 4.07 -5.15
C MET A 296 1.11 2.62 -5.62
N LEU A 297 0.06 2.13 -6.28
CA LEU A 297 -0.01 0.76 -6.81
C LEU A 297 0.83 0.59 -8.08
N MET A 298 0.86 1.61 -8.94
CA MET A 298 1.47 1.57 -10.27
C MET A 298 2.89 2.15 -10.32
N ASP A 299 3.32 2.76 -9.23
CA ASP A 299 4.64 3.37 -9.08
C ASP A 299 5.67 2.30 -8.73
N SER A 300 6.27 1.73 -9.77
CA SER A 300 7.50 0.95 -9.65
C SER A 300 8.74 1.86 -9.67
N PRO A 301 9.83 1.50 -8.96
CA PRO A 301 11.13 2.15 -9.13
C PRO A 301 11.56 2.13 -10.60
N VAL A 302 12.23 3.21 -11.04
CA VAL A 302 12.85 3.24 -12.37
C VAL A 302 14.06 2.29 -12.34
N PRO A 303 14.18 1.34 -13.26
CA PRO A 303 15.36 0.48 -13.34
C PRO A 303 16.64 1.30 -13.50
N ASP A 304 17.72 0.91 -12.80
CA ASP A 304 19.01 1.62 -12.83
C ASP A 304 19.57 1.78 -14.26
N GLU A 305 19.34 0.78 -15.12
CA GLU A 305 19.72 0.80 -16.55
C GLU A 305 19.06 1.94 -17.34
N ILE A 306 17.84 2.33 -16.96
CA ILE A 306 17.10 3.45 -17.56
C ILE A 306 17.57 4.78 -16.95
N GLN A 307 18.01 4.77 -15.70
CA GLN A 307 18.40 5.97 -14.97
C GLN A 307 19.66 6.63 -15.55
N ALA A 308 20.58 5.85 -16.14
CA ALA A 308 21.84 6.34 -16.72
C ALA A 308 21.68 6.99 -18.11
N ASP A 309 20.57 6.74 -18.83
CA ASP A 309 20.31 7.24 -20.17
C ASP A 309 19.16 8.26 -20.13
N ILE A 310 19.50 9.54 -20.36
CA ILE A 310 18.55 10.66 -20.24
C ILE A 310 17.35 10.51 -21.18
N ASP A 311 17.56 10.06 -22.42
CA ASP A 311 16.50 9.92 -23.41
C ASP A 311 15.55 8.78 -23.04
N ARG A 312 16.09 7.64 -22.61
CA ARG A 312 15.29 6.51 -22.11
C ARG A 312 14.52 6.89 -20.86
N LEU A 313 15.12 7.66 -19.95
CA LEU A 313 14.49 8.16 -18.73
C LEU A 313 13.32 9.10 -19.05
N MET A 314 13.52 10.05 -19.97
CA MET A 314 12.46 10.97 -20.40
C MET A 314 11.31 10.22 -21.07
N ALA A 315 11.60 9.31 -22.01
CA ALA A 315 10.58 8.49 -22.66
C ALA A 315 9.84 7.57 -21.66
N HIS A 316 10.50 7.10 -20.60
CA HIS A 316 9.86 6.34 -19.52
C HIS A 316 8.89 7.23 -18.72
N ARG A 317 9.32 8.45 -18.36
CA ARG A 317 8.49 9.43 -17.63
C ARG A 317 7.26 9.83 -18.44
N GLU A 318 7.41 10.15 -19.72
CA GLU A 318 6.28 10.50 -20.61
C GLU A 318 5.27 9.36 -20.73
N ARG A 319 5.74 8.12 -20.92
CA ARG A 319 4.87 6.93 -20.94
C ARG A 319 4.11 6.75 -19.63
N ARG A 320 4.78 6.97 -18.49
CA ARG A 320 4.19 6.90 -17.15
C ARG A 320 3.14 7.99 -16.94
N ASP A 321 3.42 9.24 -17.32
CA ASP A 321 2.48 10.35 -17.19
C ASP A 321 1.27 10.19 -18.11
N ALA A 322 1.48 9.75 -19.35
CA ALA A 322 0.39 9.44 -20.27
C ALA A 322 -0.51 8.31 -19.73
N ARG A 323 0.08 7.29 -19.09
CA ARG A 323 -0.67 6.22 -18.41
C ARG A 323 -1.46 6.76 -17.23
N ARG A 324 -0.83 7.53 -16.33
CA ARG A 324 -1.48 8.15 -15.17
C ARG A 324 -2.65 9.04 -15.58
N GLU A 325 -2.53 9.80 -16.66
CA GLU A 325 -3.62 10.64 -17.15
C GLU A 325 -4.80 9.79 -17.66
N ARG A 326 -4.55 8.67 -18.36
CA ARG A 326 -5.60 7.72 -18.75
C ARG A 326 -6.29 7.10 -17.53
N GLU A 327 -5.50 6.61 -16.57
CA GLU A 327 -6.00 6.03 -15.32
C GLU A 327 -6.82 7.05 -14.53
N ARG A 328 -6.34 8.29 -14.41
CA ARG A 328 -7.03 9.40 -13.75
C ARG A 328 -8.40 9.65 -14.38
N ARG A 329 -8.53 9.63 -15.71
CA ARG A 329 -9.83 9.73 -16.41
C ARG A 329 -10.75 8.57 -16.03
N SER A 330 -10.25 7.33 -16.08
CA SER A 330 -11.02 6.14 -15.71
C SER A 330 -11.48 6.19 -14.25
N ILE A 331 -10.59 6.58 -13.33
CA ILE A 331 -10.91 6.72 -11.90
C ILE A 331 -12.00 7.76 -11.70
N MET A 332 -11.90 8.91 -12.35
CA MET A 332 -12.91 9.98 -12.23
C MET A 332 -14.29 9.57 -12.73
N ARG A 333 -14.39 8.53 -13.57
CA ARG A 333 -15.67 7.94 -14.01
C ARG A 333 -16.15 6.80 -13.11
N MET A 334 -15.31 6.30 -12.21
CA MET A 334 -15.71 5.22 -11.29
C MET A 334 -16.94 5.61 -10.48
N PHE A 335 -17.82 4.64 -10.27
CA PHE A 335 -19.08 4.77 -9.54
C PHE A 335 -19.99 5.84 -10.13
N ALA A 336 -19.94 5.97 -11.46
CA ALA A 336 -20.56 7.02 -12.28
C ALA A 336 -20.11 8.45 -11.91
N GLY A 337 -18.91 8.56 -11.36
CA GLY A 337 -18.20 9.80 -11.11
C GLY A 337 -18.79 10.68 -10.01
N PRO A 338 -18.09 11.77 -9.66
CA PRO A 338 -18.44 12.62 -8.52
C PRO A 338 -19.75 13.40 -8.69
N ILE A 339 -20.16 13.69 -9.93
CA ILE A 339 -21.41 14.43 -10.24
C ILE A 339 -22.62 13.65 -9.73
N ARG A 340 -22.67 12.33 -9.95
CA ARG A 340 -23.74 11.46 -9.43
C ARG A 340 -23.92 11.59 -7.90
N TRP A 341 -22.84 11.91 -7.19
CA TRP A 341 -22.82 12.00 -5.74
C TRP A 341 -22.91 13.44 -5.21
N GLY A 342 -23.16 14.44 -6.08
CA GLY A 342 -23.28 15.86 -5.70
C GLY A 342 -21.95 16.50 -5.29
N LEU A 343 -20.83 16.05 -5.88
CA LEU A 343 -19.47 16.45 -5.51
C LEU A 343 -18.78 17.30 -6.59
N GLU A 344 -19.53 17.86 -7.53
CA GLU A 344 -19.03 18.60 -8.69
C GLU A 344 -18.52 20.02 -8.38
N LYS A 345 -19.00 20.67 -7.32
CA LYS A 345 -18.66 22.06 -6.99
C LYS A 345 -17.26 22.25 -6.36
N TRP A 346 -16.58 21.16 -6.04
CA TRP A 346 -15.34 21.19 -5.24
C TRP A 346 -14.09 21.47 -6.09
N ARG A 347 -13.33 22.48 -5.63
CA ARG A 347 -12.28 23.18 -6.42
C ARG A 347 -11.11 22.32 -6.90
N TRP A 348 -10.81 21.18 -6.26
CA TRP A 348 -9.53 20.49 -6.47
C TRP A 348 -9.32 19.90 -7.88
N ASN A 349 -10.38 19.75 -8.69
CA ASN A 349 -10.25 19.22 -10.07
C ASN A 349 -11.27 19.78 -11.06
N ARG A 350 -11.66 21.07 -10.94
CA ARG A 350 -12.72 21.68 -11.77
C ARG A 350 -12.47 21.55 -13.28
N ASN A 351 -11.22 21.69 -13.74
CA ASN A 351 -10.89 21.59 -15.17
C ASN A 351 -11.10 20.19 -15.71
N MET A 352 -10.75 19.16 -14.94
CA MET A 352 -10.99 17.76 -15.33
C MET A 352 -12.48 17.42 -15.33
N LEU A 353 -13.23 17.91 -14.34
CA LEU A 353 -14.68 17.70 -14.29
C LEU A 353 -15.40 18.34 -15.49
N ARG A 354 -14.96 19.54 -15.91
CA ARG A 354 -15.44 20.18 -17.14
C ARG A 354 -15.14 19.31 -18.36
N ARG A 355 -13.87 18.89 -18.55
CA ARG A 355 -13.48 18.01 -19.66
C ARG A 355 -14.29 16.71 -19.71
N LEU A 356 -14.51 16.05 -18.56
CA LEU A 356 -15.32 14.83 -18.49
C LEU A 356 -16.80 15.09 -18.81
N ALA A 357 -17.36 16.23 -18.39
CA ALA A 357 -18.72 16.63 -18.74
C ALA A 357 -18.85 16.95 -20.24
N ASP A 358 -17.84 17.58 -20.84
CA ASP A 358 -17.78 17.84 -22.28
C ASP A 358 -17.69 16.52 -23.08
N GLU A 359 -16.85 15.59 -22.63
CA GLU A 359 -16.75 14.25 -23.22
C GLU A 359 -18.07 13.47 -23.10
N GLU A 360 -18.77 13.56 -21.96
CA GLU A 360 -20.06 12.90 -21.75
C GLU A 360 -21.18 13.53 -22.60
N ARG A 361 -21.19 14.86 -22.75
CA ARG A 361 -22.08 15.55 -23.69
C ARG A 361 -21.81 15.11 -25.13
N ALA A 362 -20.54 15.07 -25.54
CA ALA A 362 -20.15 14.60 -26.86
C ALA A 362 -20.55 13.12 -27.10
N ARG A 363 -20.50 12.28 -26.07
CA ARG A 363 -21.00 10.88 -26.13
C ARG A 363 -22.50 10.79 -26.29
N GLN A 364 -23.27 11.57 -25.54
CA GLN A 364 -24.73 11.63 -25.64
C GLN A 364 -25.17 12.08 -27.03
N ILE A 365 -24.43 13.01 -27.64
CA ILE A 365 -24.67 13.48 -29.02
C ILE A 365 -24.31 12.39 -30.05
N THR A 366 -23.26 11.60 -29.80
CA THR A 366 -22.74 10.61 -30.78
C THR A 366 -23.27 9.19 -30.61
N GLY A 367 -24.12 8.93 -29.61
CA GLY A 367 -24.78 7.63 -29.38
C GLY A 367 -23.84 6.47 -29.01
N ARG A 368 -22.60 6.75 -28.55
CA ARG A 368 -21.59 5.71 -28.27
C ARG A 368 -21.82 5.00 -26.91
N PRO A 369 -21.70 3.66 -26.84
CA PRO A 369 -21.82 2.91 -25.58
C PRO A 369 -20.73 3.25 -24.54
N LEU A 370 -21.04 2.95 -23.27
CA LEU A 370 -20.11 3.11 -22.14
C LEU A 370 -18.88 2.19 -22.31
N GLY A 371 -17.68 2.75 -22.44
CA GLY A 371 -16.41 1.99 -22.46
C GLY A 371 -15.65 1.99 -23.79
N THR A 372 -16.17 2.62 -24.85
CA THR A 372 -15.43 2.73 -26.13
C THR A 372 -14.29 3.76 -26.02
N PRO A 373 -13.03 3.40 -26.34
CA PRO A 373 -11.92 4.33 -26.31
C PRO A 373 -12.12 5.49 -27.30
N ILE A 374 -11.84 6.72 -26.87
CA ILE A 374 -11.72 7.86 -27.77
C ILE A 374 -10.27 7.85 -28.27
N TYR A 375 -9.98 7.11 -29.34
CA TYR A 375 -8.71 7.28 -30.05
C TYR A 375 -8.79 8.58 -30.85
N ASN A 376 -8.44 9.71 -30.22
CA ASN A 376 -7.99 10.85 -30.99
C ASN A 376 -6.55 10.58 -31.39
N ARG A 377 -6.34 10.12 -32.64
CA ARG A 377 -5.00 10.11 -33.25
C ARG A 377 -4.54 11.57 -33.32
N THR A 378 -3.62 11.97 -32.45
CA THR A 378 -3.05 13.33 -32.42
C THR A 378 -1.90 13.55 -33.40
N TYR A 379 -1.65 12.62 -34.33
CA TYR A 379 -0.69 12.81 -35.41
C TYR A 379 -1.37 12.63 -36.76
N ALA A 380 -1.24 13.63 -37.61
CA ALA A 380 -1.60 13.53 -39.02
C ALA A 380 -0.67 12.51 -39.69
N VAL A 381 -1.24 11.45 -40.25
CA VAL A 381 -0.52 10.61 -41.21
C VAL A 381 -0.32 11.47 -42.44
N GLN A 382 0.92 11.88 -42.74
CA GLN A 382 1.22 12.48 -44.03
C GLN A 382 0.81 11.47 -45.11
N PRO A 383 -0.02 11.85 -46.10
CA PRO A 383 -0.30 10.97 -47.22
C PRO A 383 1.03 10.68 -47.92
N ARG A 384 1.35 9.39 -48.08
CA ARG A 384 2.42 8.93 -48.96
C ARG A 384 2.22 9.63 -50.32
N GLN A 385 3.14 10.52 -50.69
CA GLN A 385 3.21 11.01 -52.05
C GLN A 385 3.38 9.79 -52.97
N ALA A 386 2.39 9.57 -53.83
CA ALA A 386 2.52 8.63 -54.92
C ALA A 386 3.70 9.10 -55.78
N ARG A 387 4.72 8.25 -55.94
CA ARG A 387 5.71 8.42 -57.01
C ARG A 387 4.94 8.42 -58.32
N ALA A 388 5.09 9.49 -59.11
CA ALA A 388 4.61 9.52 -60.47
C ALA A 388 5.27 8.36 -61.26
N PRO A 389 4.51 7.64 -62.09
CA PRO A 389 5.09 6.63 -62.97
C PRO A 389 5.95 7.29 -64.05
N ALA A 390 7.05 6.61 -64.40
CA ALA A 390 7.79 6.84 -65.63
C ALA A 390 7.03 6.28 -66.82
#